data_AF-A0AAV9NGL2-F1
#
_entry.id   AF-A0AAV9NGL2-F1
#
_cell.length_a   1.000
_cell.length_b   1.000
_cell.length_c   1.000
_cell.angle_alpha   90.00
_cell.angle_beta   90.00
_cell.angle_gamma   90.00
#
_symmetry.space_group_name_H-M   'P 1'
#
loop_
_entity.id
_entity.type
_entity.pdbx_description
1 polymer ?
#
loop_
_entity_poly.entity_id
_entity_poly.type
_entity_poly.pdbx_seq_one_letter_code
_entity_poly.pdbx_strand_id
1 'polypeptide(L)'
;MSQESPNQPQKKRRFKIQSEFGKSRQWRGRKSRPCDVCRKRKTACVIEDSPPSDEEVELAISQDIPLDPILEDSPIFHQHISPTSTIENTLLSPVPIMEQMRMRDEFVNLFPRTPSRSDGRAGEPQIYTLEDNNNQTAHSMGLSAEQDTNLLATYRSVIINERNRVAGDIIKVHPGDARQGAPPLHFYILSDLFMPYDNALKEESSQRIESKVQHHGPSLVRLFFKYVHPVYCVVSKVRFLRAYKEDRLSIPTSLRGVVYGLGAAFWDHDPTLNLITRPFEQHELFQAAQISLDKELEAPNLWKMQACLLMLHERAAGNGIFETPRTWMLSAQAVACAQMIGLHRDPSQWKLAPWEKSLRKKLWWATYVTDAWASVSHGNPPHIHTDSYATSNLDMEDLRFDEDVPEDLCDMVDISSVGFDVSTAARFLELVKLTRILGNLLRESL
;
A
#
# COMPACT_ATOMS: atom_id res chain seq x y z
N MET A 1 -70.03 35.85 -28.26
CA MET A 1 -69.84 37.32 -28.18
C MET A 1 -69.11 37.63 -26.89
N SER A 2 -68.08 38.47 -26.99
CA SER A 2 -67.56 39.33 -25.93
C SER A 2 -66.49 38.77 -24.96
N GLN A 3 -65.25 39.13 -25.32
CA GLN A 3 -64.34 40.01 -24.58
C GLN A 3 -63.39 39.45 -23.51
N GLU A 4 -62.10 39.70 -23.80
CA GLU A 4 -60.91 39.73 -22.97
C GLU A 4 -61.02 40.69 -21.78
N SER A 5 -60.34 40.38 -20.66
CA SER A 5 -59.34 41.25 -19.98
C SER A 5 -58.98 40.76 -18.56
N PRO A 6 -57.81 41.12 -18.00
CA PRO A 6 -56.90 40.13 -17.43
C PRO A 6 -56.66 40.18 -15.91
N ASN A 7 -56.34 38.99 -15.39
CA ASN A 7 -55.41 38.63 -14.31
C ASN A 7 -54.81 39.75 -13.43
N GLN A 8 -55.28 39.87 -12.18
CA GLN A 8 -54.54 40.48 -11.06
C GLN A 8 -54.10 39.38 -10.08
N PRO A 9 -52.80 39.17 -9.80
CA PRO A 9 -52.37 38.17 -8.83
C PRO A 9 -52.49 38.68 -7.39
N GLN A 10 -53.18 37.90 -6.56
CA GLN A 10 -53.31 38.12 -5.11
C GLN A 10 -51.92 38.16 -4.41
N LYS A 11 -51.67 39.24 -3.65
CA LYS A 11 -50.47 39.42 -2.83
C LYS A 11 -50.32 38.29 -1.80
N LYS A 12 -49.35 37.40 -1.97
CA LYS A 12 -48.90 36.47 -0.92
C LYS A 12 -48.28 37.27 0.23
N ARG A 13 -48.85 37.12 1.44
CA ARG A 13 -48.31 37.71 2.69
C ARG A 13 -46.91 37.13 2.95
N ARG A 14 -45.89 38.00 3.02
CA ARG A 14 -44.54 37.63 3.47
C ARG A 14 -44.55 37.58 5.01
N PHE A 15 -44.35 36.40 5.58
CA PHE A 15 -43.97 36.28 6.99
C PHE A 15 -42.48 36.57 7.11
N LYS A 16 -42.11 37.47 8.02
CA LYS A 16 -40.73 37.84 8.31
C LYS A 16 -40.37 37.14 9.62
N ILE A 17 -39.56 36.08 9.55
CA ILE A 17 -38.97 35.49 10.76
C ILE A 17 -37.93 36.50 11.26
N GLN A 18 -38.19 37.13 12.40
CA GLN A 18 -37.16 37.89 13.12
C GLN A 18 -36.30 36.87 13.88
N SER A 19 -35.13 36.57 13.31
CA SER A 19 -34.04 35.90 14.03
C SER A 19 -33.35 36.94 14.90
N GLU A 20 -33.28 36.72 16.21
CA GLU A 20 -32.55 37.59 17.15
C GLU A 20 -31.01 37.44 17.06
N PHE A 21 -30.51 36.45 16.32
CA PHE A 21 -29.07 36.31 16.07
C PHE A 21 -28.65 37.00 14.77
N GLY A 22 -27.96 38.15 14.93
CA GLY A 22 -27.11 38.76 13.91
C GLY A 22 -27.77 39.85 13.06
N LYS A 23 -27.16 41.04 13.03
CA LYS A 23 -27.57 42.17 12.16
C LYS A 23 -27.44 41.81 10.68
N SER A 24 -28.28 42.40 9.83
CA SER A 24 -28.20 42.27 8.37
C SER A 24 -26.85 42.75 7.81
N ARG A 25 -26.31 41.99 6.84
CA ARG A 25 -24.96 42.16 6.27
C ARG A 25 -24.75 43.54 5.60
N GLN A 26 -23.68 44.25 5.99
CA GLN A 26 -23.14 45.38 5.23
C GLN A 26 -22.19 44.88 4.13
N TRP A 27 -22.11 45.61 3.01
CA TRP A 27 -21.26 45.26 1.88
C TRP A 27 -19.77 45.32 2.27
N ARG A 28 -19.01 44.24 2.00
CA ARG A 28 -17.55 44.18 2.22
C ARG A 28 -16.84 43.70 0.94
N GLY A 29 -15.67 44.25 0.67
CA GLY A 29 -14.86 43.99 -0.53
C GLY A 29 -14.23 42.58 -0.57
N ARG A 30 -13.60 42.24 -1.70
CA ARG A 30 -13.09 40.87 -2.00
C ARG A 30 -12.08 40.29 -1.01
N LYS A 31 -11.38 41.12 -0.21
CA LYS A 31 -10.40 40.67 0.79
C LYS A 31 -11.01 40.08 2.08
N SER A 32 -12.29 40.31 2.35
CA SER A 32 -13.00 39.78 3.55
C SER A 32 -14.27 39.03 3.14
N ARG A 33 -14.10 38.01 2.31
CA ARG A 33 -15.19 37.13 1.86
C ARG A 33 -15.65 36.23 3.02
N PRO A 34 -16.95 36.17 3.34
CA PRO A 34 -17.48 35.21 4.32
C PRO A 34 -17.25 33.76 3.90
N CYS A 35 -17.18 32.84 4.86
CA CYS A 35 -17.16 31.41 4.56
C CYS A 35 -18.42 30.98 3.79
N ASP A 36 -18.34 29.84 3.11
CA ASP A 36 -19.42 29.40 2.21
C ASP A 36 -20.72 29.07 2.95
N VAL A 37 -20.63 28.67 4.23
CA VAL A 37 -21.79 28.43 5.10
C VAL A 37 -22.53 29.74 5.42
N CYS A 38 -21.82 30.77 5.89
CA CYS A 38 -22.40 32.11 6.12
C CYS A 38 -22.99 32.70 4.84
N ARG A 39 -22.31 32.50 3.70
CA ARG A 39 -22.77 32.96 2.38
C ARG A 39 -24.08 32.32 1.97
N LYS A 40 -24.25 31.01 2.19
CA LYS A 40 -25.50 30.28 1.91
C LYS A 40 -26.67 30.78 2.77
N ARG A 41 -26.41 31.17 4.01
CA ARG A 41 -27.41 31.67 4.98
C ARG A 41 -27.68 33.17 4.90
N LYS A 42 -26.94 33.92 4.08
CA LYS A 42 -27.00 35.40 3.96
C LYS A 42 -26.77 36.15 5.29
N THR A 43 -26.04 35.53 6.22
CA THR A 43 -25.67 36.12 7.51
C THR A 43 -24.23 36.65 7.48
N ALA A 44 -23.89 37.53 8.43
CA ALA A 44 -22.52 37.97 8.62
C ALA A 44 -21.70 36.84 9.29
N CYS A 45 -20.48 36.61 8.81
CA CYS A 45 -19.52 35.76 9.51
C CYS A 45 -18.81 36.61 10.57
N VAL A 46 -18.86 36.17 11.81
CA VAL A 46 -18.07 36.72 12.92
C VAL A 46 -16.88 35.78 13.06
N ILE A 47 -15.69 36.29 12.74
CA ILE A 47 -14.43 35.59 13.00
C ILE A 47 -13.78 36.44 14.07
N GLU A 48 -13.68 35.91 15.28
CA GLU A 48 -12.94 36.55 16.37
C GLU A 48 -11.47 36.18 16.17
N ASP A 49 -10.60 37.18 15.99
CA ASP A 49 -9.19 37.00 15.64
C ASP A 49 -8.31 36.53 16.82
N SER A 50 -8.89 35.93 17.87
CA SER A 50 -8.15 35.31 18.99
C SER A 50 -9.02 34.29 19.74
N PRO A 51 -8.46 33.16 20.23
CA PRO A 51 -9.21 32.18 21.02
C PRO A 51 -9.65 32.77 22.37
N PRO A 52 -10.82 32.37 22.93
CA PRO A 52 -11.29 32.86 24.22
C PRO A 52 -10.37 32.38 25.36
N SER A 53 -10.11 33.25 26.33
CA SER A 53 -9.31 32.97 27.53
C SER A 53 -10.03 32.02 28.49
N ASP A 54 -9.25 31.23 29.24
CA ASP A 54 -9.68 30.07 30.06
C ASP A 54 -10.82 30.32 31.09
N GLU A 55 -11.17 31.56 31.41
CA GLU A 55 -12.30 31.87 32.32
C GLU A 55 -13.70 31.76 31.67
N GLU A 56 -13.83 31.73 30.34
CA GLU A 56 -15.15 31.65 29.67
C GLU A 56 -15.63 30.20 29.42
N VAL A 57 -14.76 29.20 29.61
CA VAL A 57 -15.09 27.79 29.35
C VAL A 57 -15.88 27.14 30.50
N GLU A 58 -15.73 27.63 31.74
CA GLU A 58 -16.41 27.04 32.91
C GLU A 58 -17.91 27.38 32.99
N LEU A 59 -18.41 28.43 32.32
CA LEU A 59 -19.83 28.77 32.33
C LEU A 59 -20.68 28.02 31.29
N ALA A 60 -20.07 27.31 30.33
CA ALA A 60 -20.79 26.59 29.29
C ALA A 60 -21.13 25.14 29.65
N ILE A 61 -20.63 24.62 30.78
CA ILE A 61 -20.77 23.21 31.18
C ILE A 61 -22.02 22.95 32.06
N SER A 62 -22.77 24.00 32.46
CA SER A 62 -23.86 23.85 33.44
C SER A 62 -25.29 24.04 32.90
N GLN A 63 -25.57 23.81 31.61
CA GLN A 63 -26.95 23.84 31.09
C GLN A 63 -27.28 22.61 30.26
N ASP A 64 -27.93 21.64 30.91
CA ASP A 64 -28.62 20.51 30.29
C ASP A 64 -29.77 21.01 29.40
N ILE A 65 -29.71 20.72 28.10
CA ILE A 65 -30.83 20.92 27.16
C ILE A 65 -31.43 19.53 26.83
N PRO A 66 -32.74 19.30 27.03
CA PRO A 66 -33.37 18.01 26.74
C PRO A 66 -33.50 17.75 25.24
N LEU A 67 -33.29 16.50 24.82
CA LEU A 67 -33.59 15.99 23.47
C LEU A 67 -35.02 15.44 23.41
N ASP A 68 -35.87 16.03 22.56
CA ASP A 68 -37.16 15.44 22.17
C ASP A 68 -37.03 14.62 20.87
N PRO A 69 -37.83 13.55 20.68
CA PRO A 69 -37.69 12.59 19.58
C PRO A 69 -38.50 13.00 18.34
N ILE A 70 -37.93 12.83 17.14
CA ILE A 70 -38.62 13.12 15.86
C ILE A 70 -39.12 11.82 15.23
N LEU A 71 -40.44 11.77 15.01
CA LEU A 71 -41.21 10.77 14.27
C LEU A 71 -41.07 10.93 12.75
N GLU A 72 -41.19 9.81 12.05
CA GLU A 72 -41.28 9.67 10.58
C GLU A 72 -42.57 10.31 10.01
N ASP A 73 -42.46 10.96 8.84
CA ASP A 73 -43.38 10.77 7.71
C ASP A 73 -42.89 11.48 6.43
N SER A 74 -42.98 10.78 5.30
CA SER A 74 -42.76 11.24 3.91
C SER A 74 -44.02 11.97 3.35
N PRO A 75 -44.11 12.52 2.10
CA PRO A 75 -43.24 12.42 0.92
C PRO A 75 -42.98 13.76 0.16
N ILE A 76 -41.98 13.78 -0.74
CA ILE A 76 -41.75 14.92 -1.67
C ILE A 76 -41.91 14.49 -3.13
N PHE A 77 -42.78 15.24 -3.81
CA PHE A 77 -43.12 15.26 -5.23
C PHE A 77 -41.96 15.73 -6.12
N HIS A 78 -41.85 15.10 -7.29
CA HIS A 78 -41.03 15.51 -8.44
C HIS A 78 -41.41 16.88 -8.99
N GLN A 79 -40.41 17.66 -9.47
CA GLN A 79 -40.60 18.56 -10.62
C GLN A 79 -39.34 18.63 -11.52
N HIS A 80 -39.59 18.35 -12.79
CA HIS A 80 -38.71 18.38 -13.95
C HIS A 80 -38.33 19.80 -14.38
N ILE A 81 -37.13 19.96 -14.95
CA ILE A 81 -36.85 20.90 -16.07
C ILE A 81 -35.84 20.24 -17.02
N SER A 82 -36.23 20.06 -18.29
CA SER A 82 -35.36 19.66 -19.42
C SER A 82 -34.72 20.90 -20.08
N PRO A 83 -33.66 20.72 -20.90
CA PRO A 83 -33.88 20.80 -22.35
C PRO A 83 -33.11 19.76 -23.18
N THR A 84 -33.70 19.48 -24.35
CA THR A 84 -33.26 18.75 -25.57
C THR A 84 -31.88 19.21 -26.08
N SER A 85 -31.01 18.38 -26.69
CA SER A 85 -31.22 17.62 -27.94
C SER A 85 -30.22 16.45 -28.17
N THR A 86 -30.77 15.25 -28.45
CA THR A 86 -30.41 14.23 -29.47
C THR A 86 -28.96 13.73 -29.62
N ILE A 87 -28.70 12.45 -29.31
CA ILE A 87 -28.67 11.33 -30.28
C ILE A 87 -28.56 9.97 -29.54
N GLU A 88 -29.40 9.06 -30.01
CA GLU A 88 -29.61 7.62 -29.78
C GLU A 88 -28.56 6.82 -28.99
N ASN A 89 -29.03 6.08 -27.98
CA ASN A 89 -28.51 4.75 -27.68
C ASN A 89 -29.59 3.82 -27.12
N THR A 90 -29.60 2.64 -27.71
CA THR A 90 -30.59 1.57 -27.64
C THR A 90 -30.70 0.96 -26.25
N LEU A 91 -31.95 0.64 -25.87
CA LEU A 91 -32.37 0.03 -24.62
C LEU A 91 -31.74 -1.37 -24.41
N LEU A 92 -31.10 -1.57 -23.25
CA LEU A 92 -30.99 -2.88 -22.59
C LEU A 92 -31.43 -2.71 -21.13
N SER A 93 -32.41 -3.52 -20.73
CA SER A 93 -33.07 -3.57 -19.42
C SER A 93 -32.10 -3.95 -18.28
N PRO A 94 -32.27 -3.45 -17.04
CA PRO A 94 -31.44 -3.82 -15.90
C PRO A 94 -31.78 -5.22 -15.35
N VAL A 95 -30.74 -6.02 -15.10
CA VAL A 95 -30.77 -7.34 -14.43
C VAL A 95 -30.83 -7.13 -12.90
N PRO A 96 -31.52 -7.98 -12.11
CA PRO A 96 -31.97 -7.63 -10.76
C PRO A 96 -30.92 -7.80 -9.65
N ILE A 97 -31.12 -6.99 -8.60
CA ILE A 97 -30.37 -6.76 -7.34
C ILE A 97 -30.00 -8.02 -6.51
N MET A 98 -30.35 -9.24 -6.96
CA MET A 98 -30.13 -10.48 -6.21
C MET A 98 -28.65 -10.90 -6.14
N GLU A 99 -27.83 -10.52 -7.13
CA GLU A 99 -26.41 -10.91 -7.19
C GLU A 99 -25.54 -10.12 -6.19
N GLN A 100 -25.93 -8.89 -5.86
CA GLN A 100 -25.29 -8.08 -4.82
C GLN A 100 -25.56 -8.60 -3.40
N MET A 101 -26.72 -9.22 -3.16
CA MET A 101 -27.01 -9.87 -1.88
C MET A 101 -26.22 -11.17 -1.69
N ARG A 102 -26.04 -11.96 -2.76
CA ARG A 102 -25.22 -13.19 -2.73
C ARG A 102 -23.73 -12.92 -2.46
N MET A 103 -23.17 -11.88 -3.09
CA MET A 103 -21.78 -11.47 -2.79
C MET A 103 -21.61 -11.11 -1.31
N ARG A 104 -22.61 -10.50 -0.67
CA ARG A 104 -22.54 -10.09 0.73
C ARG A 104 -22.45 -11.27 1.69
N ASP A 105 -23.03 -12.42 1.35
CA ASP A 105 -23.03 -13.65 2.15
C ASP A 105 -21.75 -14.47 2.00
N GLU A 106 -21.06 -14.44 0.84
CA GLU A 106 -19.76 -15.12 0.67
C GLU A 106 -18.67 -14.48 1.54
N PHE A 107 -18.68 -13.15 1.70
CA PHE A 107 -17.79 -12.46 2.65
C PHE A 107 -18.07 -12.80 4.12
N VAL A 108 -19.26 -13.30 4.47
CA VAL A 108 -19.61 -13.61 5.87
C VAL A 108 -18.87 -14.86 6.40
N ASN A 109 -18.34 -15.72 5.52
CA ASN A 109 -17.71 -16.99 5.90
C ASN A 109 -16.17 -16.98 5.87
N LEU A 110 -15.53 -15.87 5.45
CA LEU A 110 -14.06 -15.77 5.31
C LEU A 110 -13.34 -15.19 6.54
N PHE A 111 -14.06 -14.80 7.59
CA PHE A 111 -13.44 -14.21 8.78
C PHE A 111 -13.04 -15.30 9.79
N PRO A 112 -11.76 -15.43 10.16
CA PRO A 112 -11.33 -16.34 11.20
C PRO A 112 -12.03 -16.03 12.52
N ARG A 113 -12.48 -17.07 13.24
CA ARG A 113 -12.70 -16.94 14.68
C ARG A 113 -11.34 -16.78 15.34
N THR A 114 -11.28 -15.95 16.37
CA THR A 114 -10.09 -15.68 17.18
C THR A 114 -9.25 -16.94 17.37
N PRO A 115 -7.93 -16.92 17.10
CA PRO A 115 -7.06 -17.94 17.66
C PRO A 115 -7.21 -17.82 19.18
N SER A 116 -7.73 -18.87 19.83
CA SER A 116 -7.61 -19.01 21.27
C SER A 116 -6.12 -19.03 21.57
N ARG A 117 -5.59 -17.90 22.02
CA ARG A 117 -4.22 -17.82 22.51
C ARG A 117 -4.16 -18.72 23.74
N SER A 118 -3.45 -19.84 23.60
CA SER A 118 -3.06 -20.65 24.76
C SER A 118 -2.41 -19.73 25.77
N ASP A 119 -2.87 -19.77 27.03
CA ASP A 119 -2.20 -19.16 28.18
C ASP A 119 -0.81 -19.80 28.32
N GLY A 120 0.14 -19.29 27.54
CA GLY A 120 1.54 -19.59 27.63
C GLY A 120 2.11 -18.83 28.82
N ARG A 121 2.75 -19.57 29.73
CA ARG A 121 3.45 -19.08 30.92
C ARG A 121 4.21 -17.79 30.62
N ALA A 122 3.97 -16.76 31.45
CA ALA A 122 4.77 -15.55 31.47
C ALA A 122 6.26 -15.92 31.67
N GLY A 123 7.12 -15.64 30.69
CA GLY A 123 8.55 -15.85 30.85
C GLY A 123 9.44 -15.70 29.62
N GLU A 124 8.97 -16.07 28.41
CA GLU A 124 9.82 -16.00 27.20
C GLU A 124 9.34 -14.92 26.22
N PRO A 125 10.24 -14.09 25.66
CA PRO A 125 9.88 -13.15 24.60
C PRO A 125 9.48 -13.94 23.35
N GLN A 126 8.18 -14.03 23.09
CA GLN A 126 7.64 -14.67 21.91
C GLN A 126 8.09 -13.89 20.66
N ILE A 127 9.02 -14.47 19.90
CA ILE A 127 9.47 -13.96 18.60
C ILE A 127 8.27 -14.05 17.65
N TYR A 128 7.88 -12.92 17.07
CA TYR A 128 6.82 -12.88 16.05
C TYR A 128 7.42 -12.61 14.68
N THR A 129 6.62 -12.92 13.66
CA THR A 129 6.82 -12.51 12.28
C THR A 129 5.62 -11.67 11.86
N LEU A 130 5.84 -10.58 11.13
CA LEU A 130 4.73 -9.85 10.51
C LEU A 130 4.31 -10.50 9.19
N GLU A 131 5.23 -11.23 8.55
CA GLU A 131 5.03 -11.79 7.21
C GLU A 131 4.39 -13.19 7.17
N ASP A 132 4.59 -14.05 8.17
CA ASP A 132 4.08 -15.44 8.13
C ASP A 132 2.59 -15.54 8.53
N ASN A 133 1.85 -14.44 8.43
CA ASN A 133 0.42 -14.40 8.75
C ASN A 133 -0.40 -14.59 7.46
N ASN A 134 -1.01 -15.78 7.30
CA ASN A 134 -1.80 -16.11 6.11
C ASN A 134 -2.96 -15.12 5.89
N ASN A 135 -3.04 -14.58 4.66
CA ASN A 135 -4.04 -13.60 4.24
C ASN A 135 -4.12 -12.38 5.16
N GLN A 136 -2.97 -11.95 5.68
CA GLN A 136 -2.87 -10.73 6.46
C GLN A 136 -1.67 -9.89 6.02
N THR A 137 -1.86 -8.57 6.09
CA THR A 137 -0.84 -7.59 5.76
C THR A 137 -0.56 -6.70 6.97
N ALA A 138 0.72 -6.44 7.23
CA ALA A 138 1.18 -5.57 8.28
C ALA A 138 1.55 -4.18 7.75
N HIS A 139 0.81 -3.16 8.19
CA HIS A 139 1.08 -1.76 7.84
C HIS A 139 1.77 -1.04 8.99
N SER A 140 2.85 -0.32 8.68
CA SER A 140 3.55 0.51 9.66
C SER A 140 2.73 1.75 10.00
N MET A 141 2.49 1.99 11.29
CA MET A 141 1.84 3.22 11.76
C MET A 141 2.88 4.31 12.04
N GLY A 142 2.87 5.36 11.24
CA GLY A 142 3.74 6.54 11.37
C GLY A 142 3.39 7.42 12.57
N LEU A 143 4.31 8.30 12.98
CA LEU A 143 3.99 9.34 13.98
C LEU A 143 3.09 10.44 13.42
N SER A 144 3.06 10.57 12.09
CA SER A 144 2.15 11.46 11.37
C SER A 144 0.74 10.88 11.22
N ALA A 145 0.50 9.67 11.72
CA ALA A 145 -0.83 9.06 11.69
C ALA A 145 -1.73 9.69 12.78
N GLU A 146 -3.05 9.64 12.59
CA GLU A 146 -4.02 10.17 13.56
C GLU A 146 -3.98 9.39 14.89
N GLN A 147 -3.50 8.14 14.89
CA GLN A 147 -3.40 7.33 16.09
C GLN A 147 -2.17 7.70 16.93
N ASP A 148 -2.40 8.08 18.19
CA ASP A 148 -1.31 8.31 19.15
C ASP A 148 -0.63 6.98 19.54
N THR A 149 0.64 6.84 19.16
CA THR A 149 1.45 5.65 19.42
C THR A 149 1.68 5.36 20.91
N ASN A 150 1.72 6.37 21.78
CA ASN A 150 1.83 6.19 23.23
C ASN A 150 0.50 5.72 23.82
N LEU A 151 -0.61 6.27 23.31
CA LEU A 151 -1.94 5.84 23.70
C LEU A 151 -2.16 4.35 23.35
N LEU A 152 -1.82 3.95 22.11
CA LEU A 152 -1.87 2.55 21.67
C LEU A 152 -0.96 1.61 22.49
N ALA A 153 0.13 2.12 23.06
CA ALA A 153 1.00 1.32 23.91
C ALA A 153 0.36 0.96 25.27
N THR A 154 -0.68 1.69 25.68
CA THR A 154 -1.31 1.61 27.02
C THR A 154 -2.46 0.61 27.09
N TYR A 155 -3.11 0.29 25.96
CA TYR A 155 -4.19 -0.71 25.90
C TYR A 155 -4.08 -1.62 24.69
N ARG A 156 -4.62 -2.83 24.82
CA ARG A 156 -4.69 -3.78 23.71
C ARG A 156 -5.83 -3.34 22.79
N SER A 157 -5.47 -2.91 21.58
CA SER A 157 -6.43 -2.42 20.58
C SER A 157 -6.70 -3.53 19.57
N VAL A 158 -7.87 -4.14 19.69
CA VAL A 158 -8.46 -4.97 18.66
C VAL A 158 -9.51 -4.12 17.96
N ILE A 159 -9.37 -3.92 16.65
CA ILE A 159 -10.36 -3.16 15.90
C ILE A 159 -11.50 -4.11 15.56
N ILE A 160 -12.71 -3.77 15.96
CA ILE A 160 -13.91 -4.57 15.73
C ILE A 160 -14.75 -3.85 14.66
N ASN A 161 -15.17 -4.55 13.61
CA ASN A 161 -16.05 -4.01 12.58
C ASN A 161 -17.51 -3.91 13.07
N GLU A 162 -18.36 -3.27 12.26
CA GLU A 162 -19.81 -3.12 12.49
C GLU A 162 -20.55 -4.45 12.72
N ARG A 163 -19.96 -5.59 12.34
CA ARG A 163 -20.49 -6.94 12.54
C ARG A 163 -19.97 -7.62 13.82
N ASN A 164 -19.36 -6.85 14.71
CA ASN A 164 -18.76 -7.31 15.96
C ASN A 164 -17.66 -8.37 15.76
N ARG A 165 -16.91 -8.28 14.65
CA ARG A 165 -15.76 -9.17 14.34
C ARG A 165 -14.47 -8.39 14.33
N VAL A 166 -13.37 -9.04 14.69
CA VAL A 166 -12.03 -8.46 14.60
C VAL A 166 -11.72 -8.11 13.14
N ALA A 167 -11.62 -6.83 12.86
CA ALA A 167 -11.29 -6.24 11.57
C ALA A 167 -9.79 -6.01 11.39
N GLY A 168 -9.07 -5.85 12.51
CA GLY A 168 -7.62 -5.73 12.53
C GLY A 168 -7.05 -5.81 13.94
N ASP A 169 -5.78 -6.17 14.04
CA ASP A 169 -5.04 -6.23 15.29
C ASP A 169 -3.88 -5.23 15.27
N ILE A 170 -3.50 -4.71 16.44
CA ILE A 170 -2.36 -3.80 16.56
C ILE A 170 -1.24 -4.52 17.29
N ILE A 171 -0.13 -4.74 16.58
CA ILE A 171 1.06 -5.39 17.12
C ILE A 171 2.10 -4.33 17.45
N LYS A 172 2.48 -4.24 18.73
CA LYS A 172 3.60 -3.42 19.18
C LYS A 172 4.91 -4.14 18.94
N VAL A 173 5.73 -3.62 18.03
CA VAL A 173 7.01 -4.23 17.66
C VAL A 173 8.20 -3.68 18.45
N HIS A 174 8.08 -2.44 18.92
CA HIS A 174 9.06 -1.77 19.76
C HIS A 174 8.34 -1.02 20.88
N PRO A 175 8.72 -1.21 22.17
CA PRO A 175 8.05 -0.55 23.29
C PRO A 175 8.30 0.97 23.35
N GLY A 176 9.28 1.47 22.61
CA GLY A 176 9.76 2.85 22.75
C GLY A 176 10.85 2.96 23.83
N ASP A 177 11.54 4.09 23.83
CA ASP A 177 12.45 4.53 24.88
C ASP A 177 12.25 6.03 25.13
N ALA A 178 11.53 6.36 26.20
CA ALA A 178 11.25 7.74 26.59
C ALA A 178 12.52 8.54 26.91
N ARG A 179 13.61 7.90 27.35
CA ARG A 179 14.88 8.59 27.64
C ARG A 179 15.58 9.07 26.38
N GLN A 180 15.42 8.31 25.30
CA GLN A 180 15.96 8.63 23.98
C GLN A 180 14.96 9.40 23.10
N GLY A 181 13.77 9.72 23.62
CA GLY A 181 12.69 10.32 22.84
C GLY A 181 12.16 9.41 21.73
N ALA A 182 12.40 8.08 21.82
CA ALA A 182 11.96 7.11 20.83
C ALA A 182 10.54 6.63 21.17
N PRO A 183 9.52 6.94 20.35
CA PRO A 183 8.17 6.49 20.64
C PRO A 183 8.01 4.98 20.40
N PRO A 184 6.96 4.37 20.97
CA PRO A 184 6.57 3.00 20.65
C PRO A 184 6.27 2.84 19.15
N LEU A 185 6.64 1.70 18.57
CA LEU A 185 6.34 1.38 17.17
C LEU A 185 5.32 0.25 17.09
N HIS A 186 4.32 0.46 16.23
CA HIS A 186 3.21 -0.44 16.05
C HIS A 186 2.96 -0.72 14.57
N PHE A 187 2.44 -1.92 14.31
CA PHE A 187 1.93 -2.34 13.01
C PHE A 187 0.45 -2.66 13.13
N TYR A 188 -0.30 -2.26 12.11
CA TYR A 188 -1.69 -2.63 11.95
C TYR A 188 -1.80 -3.85 11.05
N ILE A 189 -2.37 -4.92 11.59
CA ILE A 189 -2.56 -6.19 10.89
C ILE A 189 -3.96 -6.21 10.31
N LEU A 190 -4.06 -6.17 8.99
CA LEU A 190 -5.31 -6.23 8.25
C LEU A 190 -5.47 -7.58 7.58
N SER A 191 -6.72 -8.03 7.42
CA SER A 191 -7.01 -9.18 6.59
C SER A 191 -7.04 -8.78 5.12
N ASP A 192 -6.39 -9.57 4.27
CA ASP A 192 -6.27 -9.35 2.84
C ASP A 192 -7.58 -9.73 2.12
N LEU A 193 -8.58 -8.86 2.20
CA LEU A 193 -9.89 -9.05 1.57
C LEU A 193 -9.98 -8.26 0.27
N PHE A 194 -9.49 -8.85 -0.80
CA PHE A 194 -9.60 -8.30 -2.15
C PHE A 194 -11.01 -8.49 -2.72
N MET A 195 -11.42 -7.58 -3.61
CA MET A 195 -12.67 -7.75 -4.34
C MET A 195 -12.58 -8.98 -5.27
N PRO A 196 -13.72 -9.67 -5.56
CA PRO A 196 -13.71 -10.86 -6.40
C PRO A 196 -13.11 -10.63 -7.79
N TYR A 197 -13.33 -9.45 -8.38
CA TYR A 197 -12.77 -9.09 -9.68
C TYR A 197 -11.24 -8.89 -9.64
N ASP A 198 -10.68 -8.36 -8.56
CA ASP A 198 -9.22 -8.25 -8.40
C ASP A 198 -8.59 -9.63 -8.19
N ASN A 199 -9.25 -10.51 -7.45
CA ASN A 199 -8.83 -11.92 -7.34
C ASN A 199 -8.84 -12.62 -8.70
N ALA A 200 -9.87 -12.41 -9.52
CA ALA A 200 -9.94 -12.97 -10.86
C ALA A 200 -8.80 -12.47 -11.77
N LEU A 201 -8.44 -11.18 -11.70
CA LEU A 201 -7.33 -10.61 -12.47
C LEU A 201 -5.96 -11.20 -12.07
N LYS A 202 -5.72 -11.37 -10.77
CA LYS A 202 -4.49 -12.02 -10.26
C LYS A 202 -4.40 -13.47 -10.73
N GLU A 203 -5.52 -14.20 -10.69
CA GLU A 203 -5.59 -15.59 -11.13
C GLU A 203 -5.41 -15.73 -12.65
N GLU A 204 -6.05 -14.89 -13.45
CA GLU A 204 -5.84 -14.85 -14.90
C GLU A 204 -4.37 -14.58 -15.25
N SER A 205 -3.74 -13.64 -14.54
CA SER A 205 -2.32 -13.32 -14.70
C SER A 205 -1.43 -14.50 -14.31
N SER A 206 -1.79 -15.20 -13.23
CA SER A 206 -1.11 -16.42 -12.76
C SER A 206 -1.14 -17.51 -13.84
N GLN A 207 -2.31 -17.79 -14.38
CA GLN A 207 -2.51 -18.79 -15.43
C GLN A 207 -1.80 -18.40 -16.73
N ARG A 208 -1.81 -17.10 -17.09
CA ARG A 208 -1.07 -16.59 -18.25
C ARG A 208 0.43 -16.84 -18.12
N ILE A 209 1.01 -16.56 -16.95
CA ILE A 209 2.44 -16.81 -16.69
C ILE A 209 2.75 -18.31 -16.77
N GLU A 210 1.97 -19.15 -16.08
CA GLU A 210 2.24 -20.59 -16.04
C GLU A 210 2.04 -21.28 -17.39
N SER A 211 1.05 -20.85 -18.18
CA SER A 211 0.81 -21.39 -19.54
C SER A 211 1.93 -21.04 -20.52
N LYS A 212 2.58 -19.87 -20.35
CA LYS A 212 3.73 -19.44 -21.17
C LYS A 212 5.01 -20.18 -20.79
N VAL A 213 5.29 -20.27 -19.49
CA VAL A 213 6.54 -20.87 -18.98
C VAL A 213 6.51 -22.39 -19.02
N GLN A 214 5.34 -23.01 -18.88
CA GLN A 214 5.14 -24.46 -18.93
C GLN A 214 6.11 -25.19 -17.98
N HIS A 215 6.85 -26.19 -18.48
CA HIS A 215 7.78 -27.01 -17.72
C HIS A 215 9.16 -26.36 -17.53
N HIS A 216 9.40 -25.17 -18.09
CA HIS A 216 10.69 -24.48 -17.98
C HIS A 216 10.86 -23.66 -16.70
N GLY A 217 9.81 -23.53 -15.88
CA GLY A 217 9.81 -22.72 -14.66
C GLY A 217 11.00 -22.97 -13.71
N PRO A 218 11.30 -24.24 -13.35
CA PRO A 218 12.45 -24.56 -12.51
C PRO A 218 13.79 -24.08 -13.10
N SER A 219 14.00 -24.23 -14.40
CA SER A 219 15.22 -23.75 -15.07
C SER A 219 15.32 -22.22 -15.03
N LEU A 220 14.20 -21.50 -15.18
CA LEU A 220 14.18 -20.04 -15.07
C LEU A 220 14.51 -19.56 -13.65
N VAL A 221 13.99 -20.25 -12.62
CA VAL A 221 14.33 -19.97 -11.20
C VAL A 221 15.81 -20.21 -10.96
N ARG A 222 16.35 -21.33 -11.46
CA ARG A 222 17.79 -21.64 -11.36
C ARG A 222 18.65 -20.55 -12.03
N LEU A 223 18.26 -20.08 -13.21
CA LEU A 223 18.94 -18.99 -13.91
C LEU A 223 18.86 -17.66 -13.16
N PHE A 224 17.71 -17.34 -12.57
CA PHE A 224 17.54 -16.15 -11.75
C PHE A 224 18.51 -16.14 -10.56
N PHE A 225 18.58 -17.23 -9.79
CA PHE A 225 19.49 -17.31 -8.64
C PHE A 225 20.97 -17.39 -9.02
N LYS A 226 21.27 -17.80 -10.26
CA LYS A 226 22.64 -17.82 -10.78
C LYS A 226 23.12 -16.45 -11.25
N TYR A 227 22.29 -15.69 -11.96
CA TYR A 227 22.76 -14.50 -12.69
C TYR A 227 22.18 -13.18 -12.18
N VAL A 228 21.00 -13.19 -11.55
CA VAL A 228 20.30 -11.97 -11.13
C VAL A 228 20.45 -11.73 -9.63
N HIS A 229 20.03 -12.70 -8.81
CA HIS A 229 20.06 -12.60 -7.36
C HIS A 229 21.43 -12.23 -6.77
N PRO A 230 22.57 -12.72 -7.29
CA PRO A 230 23.86 -12.30 -6.75
C PRO A 230 24.07 -10.78 -6.88
N VAL A 231 23.76 -10.19 -8.04
CA VAL A 231 23.95 -8.74 -8.26
C VAL A 231 22.92 -7.91 -7.50
N TYR A 232 21.70 -8.43 -7.34
CA TYR A 232 20.59 -7.73 -6.71
C TYR A 232 19.82 -8.67 -5.77
N CYS A 233 20.38 -8.85 -4.57
CA CYS A 233 19.96 -9.84 -3.57
C CYS A 233 18.73 -9.39 -2.75
N VAL A 234 17.64 -9.03 -3.44
CA VAL A 234 16.39 -8.60 -2.80
C VAL A 234 15.51 -9.77 -2.38
N VAL A 235 15.64 -10.92 -3.06
CA VAL A 235 14.80 -12.11 -2.78
C VAL A 235 15.32 -12.86 -1.57
N SER A 236 14.42 -13.32 -0.70
CA SER A 236 14.81 -14.27 0.37
C SER A 236 15.00 -15.65 -0.25
N LYS A 237 16.26 -16.03 -0.57
CA LYS A 237 16.56 -17.18 -1.43
C LYS A 237 15.95 -18.48 -0.91
N VAL A 238 16.30 -18.92 0.30
CA VAL A 238 15.82 -20.21 0.84
C VAL A 238 14.32 -20.20 1.05
N ARG A 239 13.74 -19.10 1.53
CA ARG A 239 12.28 -18.97 1.68
C ARG A 239 11.54 -19.04 0.34
N PHE A 240 12.05 -18.38 -0.70
CA PHE A 240 11.48 -18.46 -2.05
C PHE A 240 11.56 -19.90 -2.58
N LEU A 241 12.73 -20.54 -2.48
CA LEU A 241 12.93 -21.91 -2.98
C LEU A 241 12.03 -22.91 -2.26
N ARG A 242 11.89 -22.79 -0.93
CA ARG A 242 11.00 -23.65 -0.14
C ARG A 242 9.53 -23.47 -0.55
N ALA A 243 9.06 -22.22 -0.64
CA ALA A 243 7.71 -21.93 -1.11
C ALA A 243 7.48 -22.47 -2.53
N TYR A 244 8.47 -22.34 -3.41
CA TYR A 244 8.39 -22.82 -4.79
C TYR A 244 8.29 -24.34 -4.88
N LYS A 245 9.05 -25.07 -4.04
CA LYS A 245 9.03 -26.54 -3.98
C LYS A 245 7.73 -27.09 -3.39
N GLU A 246 7.21 -26.45 -2.35
CA GLU A 246 5.97 -26.86 -1.68
C GLU A 246 4.73 -26.57 -2.52
N ASP A 247 4.57 -25.31 -2.92
CA ASP A 247 3.50 -24.84 -3.79
C ASP A 247 3.92 -23.55 -4.47
N ARG A 248 4.42 -23.64 -5.71
CA ARG A 248 4.81 -22.47 -6.51
C ARG A 248 3.70 -21.44 -6.70
N LEU A 249 2.42 -21.80 -6.57
CA LEU A 249 1.30 -20.87 -6.70
C LEU A 249 1.04 -20.07 -5.41
N SER A 250 1.62 -20.50 -4.27
CA SER A 250 1.57 -19.76 -3.01
C SER A 250 2.40 -18.47 -3.05
N ILE A 251 3.41 -18.43 -3.92
CA ILE A 251 4.20 -17.22 -4.20
C ILE A 251 3.33 -16.22 -4.96
N PRO A 252 3.34 -14.92 -4.61
CA PRO A 252 2.61 -13.90 -5.36
C PRO A 252 2.93 -13.95 -6.85
N THR A 253 1.88 -13.87 -7.67
CA THR A 253 1.97 -13.97 -9.13
C THR A 253 2.95 -12.94 -9.70
N SER A 254 2.95 -11.71 -9.16
CA SER A 254 3.90 -10.68 -9.57
C SER A 254 5.35 -11.12 -9.40
N LEU A 255 5.70 -11.64 -8.21
CA LEU A 255 7.07 -12.06 -7.88
C LEU A 255 7.51 -13.25 -8.74
N ARG A 256 6.64 -14.27 -8.85
CA ARG A 256 6.93 -15.45 -9.67
C ARG A 256 7.14 -15.06 -11.14
N GLY A 257 6.28 -14.19 -11.66
CA GLY A 257 6.37 -13.67 -13.03
C GLY A 257 7.66 -12.90 -13.31
N VAL A 258 8.06 -11.97 -12.44
CA VAL A 258 9.32 -11.22 -12.63
C VAL A 258 10.56 -12.10 -12.44
N VAL A 259 10.54 -13.09 -11.53
CA VAL A 259 11.63 -14.06 -11.38
C VAL A 259 11.81 -14.87 -12.66
N TYR A 260 10.72 -15.40 -13.22
CA TYR A 260 10.75 -16.09 -14.52
C TYR A 260 11.21 -15.18 -15.65
N GLY A 261 10.68 -13.96 -15.72
CA GLY A 261 11.04 -12.97 -16.73
C GLY A 261 12.52 -12.62 -16.69
N LEU A 262 13.07 -12.30 -15.51
CA LEU A 262 14.49 -11.98 -15.34
C LEU A 262 15.39 -13.19 -15.60
N GLY A 263 14.98 -14.39 -15.18
CA GLY A 263 15.68 -15.65 -15.51
C GLY A 263 15.70 -15.93 -17.02
N ALA A 264 14.62 -15.63 -17.74
CA ALA A 264 14.50 -15.84 -19.18
C ALA A 264 15.43 -14.94 -20.00
N ALA A 265 15.99 -13.88 -19.41
CA ALA A 265 17.05 -13.08 -20.03
C ALA A 265 18.38 -13.85 -20.18
N PHE A 266 18.52 -14.97 -19.49
CA PHE A 266 19.68 -15.84 -19.50
C PHE A 266 19.37 -17.24 -20.07
N TRP A 267 18.29 -17.36 -20.85
CA TRP A 267 17.84 -18.61 -21.48
C TRP A 267 18.99 -19.32 -22.22
N ASP A 268 19.74 -18.58 -23.03
CA ASP A 268 20.82 -19.11 -23.86
C ASP A 268 22.07 -19.53 -23.06
N HIS A 269 22.13 -19.20 -21.77
CA HIS A 269 23.20 -19.64 -20.87
C HIS A 269 22.93 -20.99 -20.20
N ASP A 270 21.72 -21.53 -20.31
CA ASP A 270 21.43 -22.88 -19.87
C ASP A 270 21.73 -23.90 -20.99
N PRO A 271 22.57 -24.93 -20.75
CA PRO A 271 22.94 -25.89 -21.78
C PRO A 271 21.76 -26.67 -22.39
N THR A 272 20.67 -26.83 -21.65
CA THR A 272 19.48 -27.54 -22.13
C THR A 272 18.50 -26.61 -22.84
N LEU A 273 18.30 -25.39 -22.32
CA LEU A 273 17.36 -24.43 -22.90
C LEU A 273 17.91 -23.77 -24.17
N ASN A 274 19.21 -23.54 -24.28
CA ASN A 274 19.85 -22.94 -25.47
C ASN A 274 19.60 -23.78 -26.76
N LEU A 275 19.25 -25.05 -26.61
CA LEU A 275 18.92 -25.93 -27.73
C LEU A 275 17.47 -25.78 -28.22
N ILE A 276 16.64 -25.01 -27.50
CA ILE A 276 15.20 -24.90 -27.71
C ILE A 276 14.85 -23.43 -27.94
N THR A 277 14.05 -23.17 -28.97
CA THR A 277 13.47 -21.83 -29.18
C THR A 277 12.56 -21.48 -28.01
N ARG A 278 12.85 -20.37 -27.33
CA ARG A 278 12.03 -19.86 -26.22
C ARG A 278 10.58 -19.62 -26.69
N PRO A 279 9.56 -20.18 -26.01
CA PRO A 279 8.17 -20.15 -26.51
C PRO A 279 7.41 -18.85 -26.20
N PHE A 280 8.07 -17.87 -25.59
CA PHE A 280 7.48 -16.60 -25.18
C PHE A 280 8.53 -15.48 -25.22
N GLU A 281 8.06 -14.25 -25.25
CA GLU A 281 8.90 -13.07 -25.05
C GLU A 281 8.90 -12.61 -23.60
N GLN A 282 10.02 -12.05 -23.14
CA GLN A 282 10.19 -11.61 -21.75
C GLN A 282 9.08 -10.64 -21.30
N HIS A 283 8.72 -9.68 -22.16
CA HIS A 283 7.71 -8.66 -21.87
C HIS A 283 6.32 -9.25 -21.59
N GLU A 284 5.99 -10.44 -22.12
CA GLU A 284 4.70 -11.08 -21.87
C GLU A 284 4.56 -11.49 -20.40
N LEU A 285 5.66 -11.94 -19.78
CA LEU A 285 5.69 -12.29 -18.36
C LEU A 285 5.62 -11.05 -17.47
N PHE A 286 6.37 -10.00 -17.84
CA PHE A 286 6.36 -8.72 -17.10
C PHE A 286 5.02 -8.02 -17.17
N GLN A 287 4.34 -8.03 -18.33
CA GLN A 287 3.00 -7.46 -18.47
C GLN A 287 1.99 -8.16 -17.56
N ALA A 288 1.97 -9.49 -17.54
CA ALA A 288 1.11 -10.26 -16.65
C ALA A 288 1.46 -10.04 -15.17
N ALA A 289 2.75 -10.00 -14.84
CA ALA A 289 3.22 -9.73 -13.49
C ALA A 289 2.83 -8.32 -13.01
N GLN A 290 2.88 -7.31 -13.89
CA GLN A 290 2.49 -5.94 -13.57
C GLN A 290 0.99 -5.82 -13.29
N ILE A 291 0.14 -6.45 -14.11
CA ILE A 291 -1.31 -6.47 -13.87
C ILE A 291 -1.63 -7.05 -12.49
N SER A 292 -0.95 -8.14 -12.11
CA SER A 292 -1.11 -8.72 -10.78
C SER A 292 -0.55 -7.83 -9.67
N LEU A 293 0.63 -7.22 -9.89
CA LEU A 293 1.30 -6.37 -8.90
C LEU A 293 0.44 -5.17 -8.51
N ASP A 294 -0.22 -4.53 -9.49
CA ASP A 294 -1.10 -3.39 -9.25
C ASP A 294 -2.21 -3.72 -8.25
N LYS A 295 -2.69 -4.98 -8.25
CA LYS A 295 -3.73 -5.47 -7.32
C LYS A 295 -3.15 -5.96 -6.02
N GLU A 296 -2.02 -6.66 -6.07
CA GLU A 296 -1.34 -7.15 -4.89
C GLU A 296 -0.88 -6.01 -3.97
N LEU A 297 -0.52 -4.84 -4.52
CA LEU A 297 -0.10 -3.67 -3.75
C LEU A 297 -1.24 -2.95 -3.00
N GLU A 298 -2.50 -3.37 -3.15
CA GLU A 298 -3.57 -2.97 -2.23
C GLU A 298 -3.37 -3.56 -0.82
N ALA A 299 -2.57 -4.63 -0.70
CA ALA A 299 -2.14 -5.23 0.56
C ALA A 299 -0.63 -5.58 0.50
N PRO A 300 0.27 -4.58 0.58
CA PRO A 300 1.71 -4.76 0.34
C PRO A 300 2.40 -5.53 1.47
N ASN A 301 3.32 -6.43 1.15
CA ASN A 301 4.15 -7.19 2.10
C ASN A 301 5.58 -7.37 1.56
N LEU A 302 6.47 -8.07 2.26
CA LEU A 302 7.87 -8.21 1.81
C LEU A 302 7.98 -8.94 0.47
N TRP A 303 7.09 -9.90 0.15
CA TRP A 303 7.10 -10.59 -1.15
C TRP A 303 6.72 -9.65 -2.30
N LYS A 304 5.68 -8.86 -2.12
CA LYS A 304 5.18 -7.89 -3.12
C LYS A 304 6.17 -6.73 -3.29
N MET A 305 6.89 -6.38 -2.22
CA MET A 305 8.00 -5.42 -2.28
C MET A 305 9.19 -5.96 -3.09
N GLN A 306 9.55 -7.24 -2.95
CA GLN A 306 10.56 -7.89 -3.80
C GLN A 306 10.15 -7.83 -5.28
N ALA A 307 8.89 -8.12 -5.59
CA ALA A 307 8.37 -8.04 -6.94
C ALA A 307 8.44 -6.62 -7.49
N CYS A 308 8.04 -5.63 -6.67
CA CYS A 308 8.08 -4.22 -7.02
C CYS A 308 9.49 -3.78 -7.42
N LEU A 309 10.52 -4.12 -6.63
CA LEU A 309 11.91 -3.80 -6.93
C LEU A 309 12.45 -4.52 -8.17
N LEU A 310 12.08 -5.79 -8.36
CA LEU A 310 12.52 -6.57 -9.52
C LEU A 310 11.85 -6.10 -10.83
N MET A 311 10.63 -5.56 -10.75
CA MET A 311 9.89 -5.03 -11.90
C MET A 311 10.66 -3.91 -12.64
N LEU A 312 11.46 -3.12 -11.92
CA LEU A 312 12.26 -2.05 -12.51
C LEU A 312 13.38 -2.54 -13.43
N HIS A 313 13.71 -3.83 -13.37
CA HIS A 313 14.78 -4.43 -14.18
C HIS A 313 14.26 -5.11 -15.46
N GLU A 314 13.02 -4.86 -15.86
CA GLU A 314 12.50 -5.23 -17.18
C GLU A 314 13.42 -4.64 -18.27
N ARG A 315 13.95 -5.50 -19.15
CA ARG A 315 14.73 -5.01 -20.29
C ARG A 315 13.77 -4.41 -21.31
N ALA A 316 14.03 -3.16 -21.73
CA ALA A 316 13.30 -2.55 -22.83
C ALA A 316 13.39 -3.45 -24.07
N ALA A 317 12.26 -3.65 -24.75
CA ALA A 317 12.12 -4.57 -25.88
C ALA A 317 12.92 -4.10 -27.10
N GLY A 318 14.25 -4.27 -27.09
CA GLY A 318 15.18 -4.10 -28.22
C GLY A 318 15.14 -2.75 -28.96
N ASN A 319 14.31 -1.82 -28.53
CA ASN A 319 13.93 -0.61 -29.26
C ASN A 319 14.87 0.56 -29.00
N GLY A 320 15.96 0.34 -28.25
CA GLY A 320 16.97 1.35 -27.96
C GLY A 320 16.44 2.56 -27.18
N ILE A 321 15.23 2.48 -26.62
CA ILE A 321 14.68 3.54 -25.78
C ILE A 321 15.31 3.36 -24.40
N PHE A 322 16.33 4.17 -24.13
CA PHE A 322 16.90 4.33 -22.80
C PHE A 322 15.89 5.06 -21.90
N GLU A 323 15.81 4.64 -20.64
CA GLU A 323 15.26 5.46 -19.53
C GLU A 323 13.81 5.94 -19.73
N THR A 324 12.88 4.99 -19.84
CA THR A 324 11.45 5.34 -19.89
C THR A 324 11.00 5.94 -18.54
N PRO A 325 10.14 6.99 -18.54
CA PRO A 325 9.57 7.57 -17.31
C PRO A 325 8.86 6.56 -16.39
N ARG A 326 8.47 5.40 -16.94
CA ARG A 326 7.95 4.25 -16.18
C ARG A 326 8.88 3.84 -15.05
N THR A 327 10.20 3.85 -15.26
CA THR A 327 11.18 3.46 -14.22
C THR A 327 11.11 4.41 -13.03
N TRP A 328 11.01 5.72 -13.28
CA TRP A 328 10.84 6.72 -12.23
C TRP A 328 9.52 6.52 -11.45
N MET A 329 8.41 6.30 -12.17
CA MET A 329 7.11 6.05 -11.55
C MET A 329 7.08 4.78 -10.69
N LEU A 330 7.68 3.68 -11.18
CA LEU A 330 7.79 2.43 -10.42
C LEU A 330 8.71 2.61 -9.20
N SER A 331 9.76 3.41 -9.30
CA SER A 331 10.62 3.77 -8.15
C SER A 331 9.81 4.46 -7.07
N ALA A 332 8.98 5.45 -7.44
CA ALA A 332 8.09 6.13 -6.51
C ALA A 332 7.11 5.16 -5.82
N GLN A 333 6.55 4.21 -6.58
CA GLN A 333 5.66 3.17 -6.05
C GLN A 333 6.41 2.24 -5.07
N ALA A 334 7.66 1.87 -5.37
CA ALA A 334 8.50 1.07 -4.48
C ALA A 334 8.80 1.82 -3.18
N VAL A 335 9.12 3.12 -3.23
CA VAL A 335 9.33 3.97 -2.04
C VAL A 335 8.07 4.02 -1.18
N ALA A 336 6.90 4.25 -1.78
CA ALA A 336 5.63 4.24 -1.06
C ALA A 336 5.32 2.88 -0.42
N CYS A 337 5.52 1.78 -1.15
CA CYS A 337 5.35 0.42 -0.63
C CYS A 337 6.30 0.14 0.55
N ALA A 338 7.58 0.51 0.42
CA ALA A 338 8.57 0.38 1.47
C ALA A 338 8.17 1.15 2.75
N GLN A 339 7.61 2.35 2.60
CA GLN A 339 7.13 3.14 3.72
C GLN A 339 5.90 2.51 4.38
N MET A 340 4.94 2.04 3.58
CA MET A 340 3.72 1.38 4.05
C MET A 340 4.00 0.15 4.90
N ILE A 341 5.00 -0.66 4.54
CA ILE A 341 5.40 -1.85 5.30
C ILE A 341 6.53 -1.57 6.32
N GLY A 342 6.92 -0.31 6.50
CA GLY A 342 7.81 0.14 7.57
C GLY A 342 9.32 -0.07 7.36
N LEU A 343 9.79 -0.23 6.12
CA LEU A 343 11.21 -0.49 5.82
C LEU A 343 12.14 0.70 6.15
N HIS A 344 11.60 1.92 6.18
CA HIS A 344 12.32 3.15 6.55
C HIS A 344 12.67 3.26 8.04
N ARG A 345 12.25 2.29 8.86
CA ARG A 345 12.50 2.27 10.30
C ARG A 345 13.43 1.13 10.67
N ASP A 346 14.38 1.39 11.57
CA ASP A 346 15.38 0.40 11.94
C ASP A 346 14.77 -0.77 12.72
N PRO A 347 14.83 -2.02 12.19
CA PRO A 347 14.21 -3.17 12.84
C PRO A 347 15.11 -3.81 13.91
N SER A 348 16.32 -3.29 14.14
CA SER A 348 17.33 -3.89 15.04
C SER A 348 16.76 -4.22 16.43
N GLN A 349 16.05 -3.27 17.04
CA GLN A 349 15.45 -3.39 18.38
C GLN A 349 14.03 -3.98 18.38
N TRP A 350 13.48 -4.33 17.21
CA TRP A 350 12.12 -4.89 17.16
C TRP A 350 12.12 -6.31 17.70
N LYS A 351 11.00 -6.76 18.25
CA LYS A 351 10.84 -8.13 18.74
C LYS A 351 10.49 -9.13 17.63
N LEU A 352 11.09 -8.96 16.45
CA LEU A 352 10.90 -9.78 15.26
C LEU A 352 11.89 -10.93 15.13
N ALA A 353 11.52 -11.92 14.30
CA ALA A 353 12.45 -12.94 13.84
C ALA A 353 13.67 -12.30 13.12
N PRO A 354 14.90 -12.78 13.38
CA PRO A 354 16.11 -12.20 12.79
C PRO A 354 16.09 -12.11 11.26
N TRP A 355 15.57 -13.16 10.61
CA TRP A 355 15.44 -13.24 9.16
C TRP A 355 14.66 -12.07 8.57
N GLU A 356 13.56 -11.69 9.25
CA GLU A 356 12.67 -10.65 8.79
C GLU A 356 13.31 -9.28 8.97
N LYS A 357 14.08 -9.08 10.07
CA LYS A 357 14.85 -7.85 10.29
C LYS A 357 15.88 -7.64 9.18
N SER A 358 16.67 -8.68 8.87
CA SER A 358 17.70 -8.60 7.84
C SER A 358 17.09 -8.39 6.46
N LEU A 359 16.00 -9.09 6.12
CA LEU A 359 15.29 -8.87 4.86
C LEU A 359 14.72 -7.44 4.75
N ARG A 360 14.12 -6.91 5.82
CA ARG A 360 13.63 -5.51 5.85
C ARG A 360 14.73 -4.51 5.57
N LYS A 361 15.93 -4.69 6.17
CA LYS A 361 17.10 -3.85 5.87
C LYS A 361 17.57 -4.01 4.43
N LYS A 362 17.67 -5.25 3.92
CA LYS A 362 18.04 -5.53 2.52
C LYS A 362 17.13 -4.78 1.55
N LEU A 363 15.81 -4.91 1.73
CA LEU A 363 14.81 -4.27 0.88
C LEU A 363 14.82 -2.74 1.02
N TRP A 364 15.03 -2.19 2.22
CA TRP A 364 15.17 -0.75 2.40
C TRP A 364 16.34 -0.18 1.59
N TRP A 365 17.52 -0.77 1.73
CA TRP A 365 18.70 -0.29 1.05
C TRP A 365 18.64 -0.50 -0.46
N ALA A 366 18.01 -1.59 -0.93
CA ALA A 366 17.69 -1.77 -2.34
C ALA A 366 16.78 -0.66 -2.86
N THR A 367 15.73 -0.29 -2.10
CA THR A 367 14.81 0.82 -2.44
C THR A 367 15.55 2.15 -2.51
N TYR A 368 16.44 2.43 -1.54
CA TYR A 368 17.26 3.64 -1.54
C TYR A 368 18.17 3.72 -2.77
N VAL A 369 18.80 2.60 -3.13
CA VAL A 369 19.61 2.50 -4.36
C VAL A 369 18.74 2.81 -5.58
N THR A 370 17.59 2.15 -5.72
CA THR A 370 16.67 2.38 -6.82
C THR A 370 16.26 3.85 -6.94
N ASP A 371 15.84 4.49 -5.85
CA ASP A 371 15.40 5.89 -5.83
C ASP A 371 16.50 6.85 -6.30
N ALA A 372 17.68 6.78 -5.70
CA ALA A 372 18.77 7.68 -6.02
C ALA A 372 19.26 7.54 -7.48
N TRP A 373 19.38 6.31 -7.99
CA TRP A 373 19.81 6.10 -9.38
C TRP A 373 18.71 6.46 -10.39
N ALA A 374 17.44 6.21 -10.07
CA ALA A 374 16.33 6.64 -10.91
C ALA A 374 16.25 8.18 -10.98
N SER A 375 16.51 8.87 -9.86
CA SER A 375 16.61 10.33 -9.80
C SER A 375 17.68 10.89 -10.70
N VAL A 376 18.90 10.34 -10.66
CA VAL A 376 20.00 10.76 -11.55
C VAL A 376 19.61 10.56 -13.01
N SER A 377 19.08 9.37 -13.34
CA SER A 377 18.78 9.00 -14.73
C SER A 377 17.72 9.92 -15.35
N HIS A 378 16.77 10.43 -14.55
CA HIS A 378 15.67 11.27 -15.04
C HIS A 378 15.82 12.76 -14.69
N GLY A 379 16.87 13.15 -13.97
CA GLY A 379 17.06 14.52 -13.48
C GLY A 379 16.01 14.98 -12.46
N ASN A 380 15.42 14.04 -11.70
CA ASN A 380 14.41 14.34 -10.68
C ASN A 380 15.01 14.36 -9.26
N PRO A 381 14.44 15.14 -8.32
CA PRO A 381 14.82 15.04 -6.91
C PRO A 381 14.52 13.64 -6.33
N PRO A 382 15.42 13.05 -5.52
CA PRO A 382 15.16 11.82 -4.78
C PRO A 382 13.90 11.90 -3.91
N HIS A 383 13.14 10.81 -3.84
CA HIS A 383 12.00 10.71 -2.93
C HIS A 383 12.45 10.48 -1.48
N ILE A 384 13.59 9.82 -1.27
CA ILE A 384 14.10 9.48 0.06
C ILE A 384 15.11 10.53 0.52
N HIS A 385 14.72 11.31 1.52
CA HIS A 385 15.61 12.22 2.23
C HIS A 385 16.30 11.51 3.41
N THR A 386 17.48 11.97 3.85
CA THR A 386 18.19 11.35 4.99
C THR A 386 17.39 11.39 6.27
N ASP A 387 16.54 12.40 6.42
CA ASP A 387 15.82 12.65 7.66
C ASP A 387 14.45 11.93 7.66
N SER A 388 14.09 11.26 6.55
CA SER A 388 12.84 10.52 6.42
C SER A 388 12.94 9.04 6.81
N TYR A 389 14.13 8.57 7.22
CA TYR A 389 14.35 7.19 7.64
C TYR A 389 15.34 7.08 8.80
N ALA A 390 15.27 5.95 9.52
CA ALA A 390 16.16 5.64 10.65
C ALA A 390 16.91 4.32 10.46
N THR A 391 16.63 3.56 9.39
CA THR A 391 17.23 2.24 9.13
C THR A 391 18.75 2.28 9.17
N SER A 392 19.33 1.40 9.98
CA SER A 392 20.78 1.29 10.15
C SER A 392 21.47 0.81 8.86
N ASN A 393 22.78 1.06 8.76
CA ASN A 393 23.59 0.60 7.64
C ASN A 393 23.51 -0.93 7.50
N LEU A 394 23.48 -1.41 6.25
CA LEU A 394 23.56 -2.83 5.95
C LEU A 394 24.96 -3.37 6.25
N ASP A 395 25.03 -4.57 6.80
CA ASP A 395 26.28 -5.29 7.02
C ASP A 395 26.29 -6.66 6.32
N MET A 396 27.40 -7.40 6.47
CA MET A 396 27.57 -8.71 5.84
C MET A 396 26.67 -9.79 6.43
N GLU A 397 26.27 -9.67 7.70
CA GLU A 397 25.39 -10.65 8.35
C GLU A 397 23.95 -10.50 7.88
N ASP A 398 23.51 -9.25 7.68
CA ASP A 398 22.21 -8.95 7.05
C ASP A 398 22.11 -9.54 5.63
N LEU A 399 23.22 -9.54 4.89
CA LEU A 399 23.29 -10.13 3.54
C LEU A 399 23.38 -11.66 3.55
N ARG A 400 24.09 -12.24 4.52
CA ARG A 400 24.25 -13.69 4.67
C ARG A 400 22.95 -14.39 5.02
N PHE A 401 22.03 -13.69 5.68
CA PHE A 401 20.80 -14.29 6.16
C PHE A 401 19.95 -14.88 5.00
N ASP A 402 19.55 -16.15 5.15
CA ASP A 402 18.71 -16.92 4.21
C ASP A 402 19.37 -17.22 2.84
N GLU A 403 20.71 -17.20 2.76
CA GLU A 403 21.45 -17.43 1.52
C GLU A 403 22.03 -18.84 1.35
N ASP A 404 22.35 -19.54 2.44
CA ASP A 404 22.90 -20.90 2.39
C ASP A 404 21.76 -21.92 2.15
N VAL A 405 21.79 -22.55 0.97
CA VAL A 405 20.74 -23.45 0.49
C VAL A 405 20.84 -24.82 1.19
N PRO A 406 19.77 -25.28 1.86
CA PRO A 406 19.71 -26.63 2.44
C PRO A 406 19.85 -27.75 1.40
N GLU A 407 20.33 -28.92 1.82
CA GLU A 407 20.55 -30.08 0.95
C GLU A 407 19.33 -30.47 0.11
N ASP A 408 18.13 -30.35 0.68
CA ASP A 408 16.89 -30.73 0.01
C ASP A 408 16.46 -29.75 -1.09
N LEU A 409 17.05 -28.56 -1.17
CA LEU A 409 16.73 -27.52 -2.17
C LEU A 409 17.88 -27.31 -3.19
N CYS A 410 18.99 -28.04 -3.04
CA CYS A 410 20.19 -27.85 -3.86
C CYS A 410 19.97 -28.13 -5.35
N ASP A 411 19.02 -28.99 -5.70
CA ASP A 411 18.64 -29.33 -7.08
C ASP A 411 17.96 -28.16 -7.82
N MET A 412 17.42 -27.19 -7.09
CA MET A 412 16.72 -26.03 -7.64
C MET A 412 17.64 -24.87 -8.02
N VAL A 413 18.91 -24.93 -7.65
CA VAL A 413 19.91 -23.87 -7.90
C VAL A 413 21.12 -24.41 -8.65
N ASP A 414 21.95 -23.51 -9.18
CA ASP A 414 23.26 -23.91 -9.68
C ASP A 414 24.20 -24.22 -8.51
N ILE A 415 25.15 -25.14 -8.71
CA ILE A 415 26.10 -25.53 -7.66
C ILE A 415 26.92 -24.33 -7.15
N SER A 416 27.18 -23.33 -8.01
CA SER A 416 27.86 -22.09 -7.60
C SER A 416 27.01 -21.19 -6.70
N SER A 417 25.70 -21.44 -6.61
CA SER A 417 24.72 -20.61 -5.91
C SER A 417 24.20 -21.25 -4.61
N VAL A 418 24.73 -22.41 -4.22
CA VAL A 418 24.33 -23.14 -3.00
C VAL A 418 24.76 -22.42 -1.73
N GLY A 419 25.97 -21.86 -1.70
CA GLY A 419 26.49 -21.15 -0.54
C GLY A 419 26.44 -19.63 -0.69
N PHE A 420 26.57 -18.93 0.44
CA PHE A 420 26.73 -17.48 0.46
C PHE A 420 28.03 -17.02 -0.23
N ASP A 421 27.89 -16.22 -1.29
CA ASP A 421 29.03 -15.59 -1.98
C ASP A 421 29.39 -14.24 -1.36
N VAL A 422 30.44 -14.25 -0.56
CA VAL A 422 30.99 -13.06 0.12
C VAL A 422 31.40 -11.95 -0.86
N SER A 423 31.99 -12.30 -2.01
CA SER A 423 32.48 -11.33 -2.98
C SER A 423 31.31 -10.56 -3.57
N THR A 424 30.25 -11.27 -3.92
CA THR A 424 29.08 -10.68 -4.55
C THR A 424 28.25 -9.87 -3.54
N ALA A 425 28.10 -10.36 -2.31
CA ALA A 425 27.50 -9.58 -1.23
C ALA A 425 28.26 -8.28 -0.92
N ALA A 426 29.60 -8.33 -0.91
CA ALA A 426 30.42 -7.14 -0.72
C ALA A 426 30.18 -6.09 -1.83
N ARG A 427 29.97 -6.50 -3.08
CA ARG A 427 29.63 -5.57 -4.18
C ARG A 427 28.31 -4.84 -3.92
N PHE A 428 27.30 -5.52 -3.39
CA PHE A 428 26.03 -4.88 -3.04
C PHE A 428 26.21 -3.87 -1.89
N LEU A 429 27.01 -4.19 -0.86
CA LEU A 429 27.35 -3.23 0.21
C LEU A 429 28.07 -1.99 -0.33
N GLU A 430 29.05 -2.18 -1.21
CA GLU A 430 29.77 -1.06 -1.81
C GLU A 430 28.86 -0.22 -2.72
N LEU A 431 27.91 -0.85 -3.45
CA LEU A 431 26.90 -0.13 -4.21
C LEU A 431 26.03 0.74 -3.29
N VAL A 432 25.60 0.23 -2.14
CA VAL A 432 24.84 1.01 -1.16
C VAL A 432 25.67 2.19 -0.65
N LYS A 433 26.94 1.98 -0.28
CA LYS A 433 27.83 3.05 0.18
C LYS A 433 28.04 4.13 -0.89
N LEU A 434 28.30 3.73 -2.13
CA LEU A 434 28.47 4.66 -3.25
C LEU A 434 27.19 5.44 -3.53
N THR A 435 26.03 4.79 -3.44
CA THR A 435 24.73 5.44 -3.64
C THR A 435 24.43 6.46 -2.54
N ARG A 436 24.90 6.26 -1.31
CA ARG A 436 24.79 7.28 -0.25
C ARG A 436 25.64 8.51 -0.53
N ILE A 437 26.85 8.33 -1.08
CA ILE A 437 27.67 9.46 -1.54
C ILE A 437 26.94 10.21 -2.64
N LEU A 438 26.38 9.49 -3.62
CA LEU A 438 25.55 10.08 -4.67
C LEU A 438 24.35 10.86 -4.10
N GLY A 439 23.63 10.29 -3.14
CA GLY A 439 22.49 10.95 -2.49
C GLY A 439 22.86 12.25 -1.77
N ASN A 440 24.08 12.33 -1.21
CA ASN A 440 24.59 13.58 -0.64
C ASN A 440 24.89 14.61 -1.73
N LEU A 441 25.52 14.21 -2.83
CA LEU A 441 25.81 15.09 -3.96
C LEU A 441 24.53 15.65 -4.60
N LEU A 442 23.50 14.82 -4.78
CA LEU A 442 22.21 15.24 -5.33
C LEU A 442 21.54 16.31 -4.46
N ARG A 443 21.75 16.27 -3.14
CA ARG A 443 21.23 17.29 -2.22
C ARG A 443 21.95 18.62 -2.35
N GLU A 444 23.27 18.59 -2.50
CA GLU A 444 24.06 19.82 -2.64
C GLU A 444 23.78 20.53 -3.98
N SER A 445 23.31 19.78 -4.98
CA SER A 445 23.00 20.31 -6.31
C SER A 445 21.60 20.92 -6.48
N LEU A 446 20.69 20.72 -5.52
CA LEU A 446 19.31 21.23 -5.51
C LEU A 446 19.19 22.42 -4.54
#